data_AF-A0A178AUS2-F1
#
_entry.id   AF-A0A178AUS2-F1
#
_cell.length_a   1.000
_cell.length_b   1.000
_cell.length_c   1.000
_cell.angle_alpha   90.00
_cell.angle_beta   90.00
_cell.angle_gamma   90.00
#
_symmetry.space_group_name_H-M   'P 1'
#
loop_
_entity.id
_entity.type
_entity.pdbx_description
1 polymer ?
#
loop_
_entity_poly.entity_id
_entity_poly.type
_entity_poly.pdbx_seq_one_letter_code
_entity_poly.pdbx_strand_id
1 'polypeptide(L)'
;MYEHGQIPLQTPARDVVEQLTLTQDLRYVFPANDEFGHARLGSIGDITAHRASTTSSIIVEVPLDATLTGSVTFSSNASDSVDAAIWMSSVPHIDVEHVGIRKGGMISMPTSSTAILALDSPYVALPDEIFNVLLQATETSSERNYVVDCGLLSRFPDLVFGVDVDEAGEEDEDIEVQEMVVTPQQYVLEVEGQCSLLARSAGSGRVAMGWAAFRGKKFVLDLGRGRFGLF
;
A
#
# COMPACT_ATOMS: atom_id res chain seq x y z
N MET A 1 -21.47 -0.74 54.07
CA MET A 1 -21.40 0.38 53.11
C MET A 1 -20.42 -0.05 52.03
N TYR A 2 -20.91 -0.41 50.86
CA TYR A 2 -20.08 -0.73 49.69
C TYR A 2 -20.13 0.49 48.77
N GLU A 3 -19.00 1.19 48.64
CA GLU A 3 -18.84 2.24 47.63
C GLU A 3 -18.74 1.57 46.26
N HIS A 4 -19.76 1.75 45.43
CA HIS A 4 -19.66 1.50 44.01
C HIS A 4 -18.75 2.57 43.41
N GLY A 5 -17.49 2.21 43.17
CA GLY A 5 -16.60 3.00 42.32
C GLY A 5 -17.19 3.07 40.92
N GLN A 6 -17.60 4.27 40.50
CA GLN A 6 -17.96 4.53 39.11
C GLN A 6 -16.71 4.32 38.25
N ILE A 7 -16.76 3.35 37.35
CA ILE A 7 -15.77 3.21 36.27
C ILE A 7 -15.91 4.49 35.42
N PRO A 8 -14.84 5.28 35.23
CA PRO A 8 -14.89 6.44 34.34
C PRO A 8 -15.32 5.95 32.96
N LEU A 9 -16.36 6.57 32.40
CA LEU A 9 -16.68 6.44 30.98
C LEU A 9 -15.41 6.82 30.19
N GLN A 10 -14.74 5.82 29.61
CA GLN A 10 -13.66 6.07 28.67
C GLN A 10 -14.26 6.90 27.54
N THR A 11 -13.83 8.15 27.45
CA THR A 11 -14.14 8.99 26.30
C THR A 11 -13.74 8.19 25.06
N PRO A 12 -14.65 7.95 24.08
CA PRO A 12 -14.29 7.23 22.88
C PRO A 12 -13.09 7.96 22.27
N ALA A 13 -11.99 7.22 22.10
CA ALA A 13 -10.81 7.73 21.45
C ALA A 13 -11.26 8.26 20.09
N ARG A 14 -11.07 9.57 19.88
CA ARG A 14 -11.53 10.21 18.65
C ARG A 14 -10.50 9.93 17.58
N ASP A 15 -10.96 9.32 16.49
CA ASP A 15 -10.17 9.21 15.28
C ASP A 15 -9.75 10.60 14.80
N VAL A 16 -8.48 10.74 14.45
CA VAL A 16 -7.92 11.97 13.87
C VAL A 16 -7.76 11.74 12.37
N VAL A 17 -8.49 12.50 11.56
CA VAL A 17 -8.46 12.40 10.10
C VAL A 17 -7.70 13.59 9.53
N GLU A 18 -6.69 13.30 8.70
CA GLU A 18 -5.85 14.27 8.02
C GLU A 18 -5.95 14.10 6.50
N GLN A 19 -5.77 15.21 5.78
CA GLN A 19 -5.77 15.22 4.32
C GLN A 19 -4.41 14.75 3.78
N LEU A 20 -4.45 13.85 2.80
CA LEU A 20 -3.28 13.33 2.11
C LEU A 20 -3.18 13.95 0.71
N THR A 21 -2.13 14.74 0.48
CA THR A 21 -1.96 15.51 -0.77
C THR A 21 -0.77 14.99 -1.55
N LEU A 22 -0.93 14.82 -2.86
CA LEU A 22 0.16 14.45 -3.78
C LEU A 22 0.95 15.69 -4.18
N THR A 23 2.26 15.66 -3.96
CA THR A 23 3.17 16.73 -4.38
C THR A 23 3.61 16.56 -5.84
N GLN A 24 4.25 17.60 -6.40
CA GLN A 24 4.83 17.56 -7.75
C GLN A 24 5.95 16.52 -7.92
N ASP A 25 6.65 16.13 -6.84
CA ASP A 25 7.66 15.06 -6.83
C ASP A 25 7.07 13.66 -6.62
N LEU A 26 5.75 13.51 -6.82
CA LEU A 26 5.00 12.25 -6.68
C LEU A 26 5.11 11.64 -5.27
N ARG A 27 5.07 12.48 -4.25
CA ARG A 27 5.06 12.05 -2.84
C ARG A 27 3.77 12.45 -2.17
N TYR A 28 3.22 11.53 -1.39
CA TYR A 28 2.07 11.85 -0.54
C TYR A 28 2.54 12.45 0.78
N VAL A 29 1.96 13.61 1.11
CA VAL A 29 2.22 14.34 2.34
C VAL A 29 0.95 14.69 3.10
N PHE A 30 1.04 14.81 4.42
CA PHE A 30 -0.04 15.22 5.29
C PHE A 30 0.50 16.10 6.42
N PRO A 31 -0.29 16.99 7.02
CA PRO A 31 0.16 17.80 8.16
C PRO A 31 0.42 16.89 9.37
N ALA A 32 1.64 16.93 9.92
CA ALA A 32 2.02 16.17 11.10
C ALA A 32 2.44 17.10 12.22
N ASN A 33 1.45 17.59 12.98
CA ASN A 33 1.61 18.54 14.09
C ASN A 33 2.33 19.86 13.72
N ASP A 34 2.15 20.87 14.56
CA ASP A 34 2.72 22.21 14.33
C ASP A 34 4.27 22.21 14.35
N GLU A 35 4.91 21.20 14.97
CA GLU A 35 6.37 21.13 15.11
C GLU A 35 7.11 20.48 13.93
N PHE A 36 6.49 19.54 13.20
CA PHE A 36 7.16 18.82 12.09
C PHE A 36 6.72 19.29 10.70
N GLY A 37 5.73 20.18 10.61
CA GLY A 37 5.21 20.65 9.34
C GLY A 37 4.50 19.53 8.56
N HIS A 38 4.92 19.27 7.32
CA HIS A 38 4.35 18.22 6.46
C HIS A 38 5.16 16.92 6.57
N ALA A 39 4.49 15.84 6.97
CA ALA A 39 5.04 14.49 6.99
C ALA A 39 4.86 13.78 5.65
N ARG A 40 5.67 12.74 5.44
CA ARG A 40 5.55 11.81 4.31
C ARG A 40 4.83 10.53 4.71
N LEU A 41 4.15 9.91 3.76
CA LEU A 41 3.45 8.64 3.97
C LEU A 41 4.37 7.52 4.53
N GLY A 42 5.60 7.41 4.04
CA GLY A 42 6.55 6.41 4.56
C GLY A 42 7.08 6.68 5.98
N SER A 43 6.91 7.89 6.52
CA SER A 43 7.35 8.24 7.89
C SER A 43 6.28 7.96 8.94
N ILE A 44 5.16 7.35 8.56
CA ILE A 44 3.99 7.15 9.42
C ILE A 44 4.34 6.40 10.71
N GLY A 45 5.17 5.35 10.64
CA GLY A 45 5.59 4.59 11.83
C GLY A 45 6.36 5.44 12.84
N ASP A 46 7.23 6.34 12.36
CA ASP A 46 8.02 7.25 13.20
C ASP A 46 7.13 8.33 13.83
N ILE A 47 6.13 8.81 13.08
CA ILE A 47 5.22 9.87 13.54
C ILE A 47 4.32 9.38 14.67
N THR A 48 3.91 8.12 14.67
CA THR A 48 3.12 7.56 15.77
C THR A 48 3.85 7.50 17.11
N ALA A 49 5.17 7.33 17.10
CA ALA A 49 5.97 7.47 18.32
C ALA A 49 5.86 8.88 18.93
N HIS A 50 5.47 9.89 18.13
CA HIS A 50 5.41 11.29 18.53
C HIS A 50 3.97 11.84 18.70
N ARG A 51 2.96 11.29 18.01
CA ARG A 51 1.61 11.89 17.92
C ARG A 51 0.61 11.40 18.97
N ALA A 52 0.67 10.15 19.43
CA ALA A 52 -0.25 9.65 20.45
C ALA A 52 0.24 8.32 21.02
N SER A 53 0.34 8.24 22.35
CA SER A 53 0.57 6.98 23.07
C SER A 53 -0.56 5.95 22.92
N THR A 54 -1.66 6.31 22.25
CA THR A 54 -2.90 5.52 22.13
C THR A 54 -3.24 5.10 20.71
N THR A 55 -2.49 5.52 19.68
CA THR A 55 -2.75 5.07 18.30
C THR A 55 -2.25 3.64 18.15
N SER A 56 -3.17 2.73 17.79
CA SER A 56 -2.83 1.33 17.50
C SER A 56 -2.99 1.00 16.02
N SER A 57 -3.68 1.84 15.24
CA SER A 57 -4.01 1.58 13.85
C SER A 57 -4.07 2.86 13.02
N ILE A 58 -3.68 2.76 11.75
CA ILE A 58 -3.73 3.88 10.81
C ILE A 58 -4.37 3.41 9.51
N ILE A 59 -5.47 4.04 9.12
CA ILE A 59 -6.10 3.80 7.81
C ILE A 59 -5.59 4.84 6.82
N VAL A 60 -5.18 4.40 5.64
CA VAL A 60 -4.75 5.26 4.55
C VAL A 60 -5.64 5.00 3.34
N GLU A 61 -6.13 6.07 2.74
CA GLU A 61 -6.88 6.06 1.49
C GLU A 61 -6.10 6.86 0.45
N VAL A 62 -5.56 6.14 -0.55
CA VAL A 62 -4.86 6.76 -1.68
C VAL A 62 -5.81 6.80 -2.86
N PRO A 63 -6.24 7.98 -3.35
CA PRO A 63 -7.22 8.05 -4.42
C PRO A 63 -6.63 7.53 -5.74
N LEU A 64 -7.50 6.96 -6.56
CA LEU A 64 -7.12 6.56 -7.92
C LEU A 64 -6.90 7.79 -8.80
N ASP A 65 -7.72 8.83 -8.67
CA ASP A 65 -7.54 10.10 -9.35
C ASP A 65 -6.58 10.99 -8.55
N ALA A 66 -5.44 11.36 -9.14
CA ALA A 66 -4.43 12.18 -8.48
C ALA A 66 -4.84 13.64 -8.27
N THR A 67 -5.93 14.09 -8.90
CA THR A 67 -6.51 15.42 -8.65
C THR A 67 -7.33 15.46 -7.36
N LEU A 68 -7.68 14.30 -6.81
CA LEU A 68 -8.40 14.18 -5.54
C LEU A 68 -7.43 14.08 -4.37
N THR A 69 -7.88 14.58 -3.22
CA THR A 69 -7.17 14.45 -1.95
C THR A 69 -7.49 13.10 -1.31
N GLY A 70 -6.47 12.40 -0.82
CA GLY A 70 -6.63 11.19 -0.02
C GLY A 70 -6.85 11.49 1.45
N SER A 71 -6.80 10.47 2.29
CA SER A 71 -6.88 10.65 3.74
C SER A 71 -5.96 9.71 4.51
N VAL A 72 -5.54 10.16 5.69
CA VAL A 72 -4.89 9.34 6.71
C VAL A 72 -5.70 9.49 8.00
N THR A 73 -6.17 8.36 8.54
CA THR A 73 -6.95 8.31 9.77
C THR A 73 -6.15 7.59 10.84
N PHE A 74 -5.84 8.29 11.93
CA PHE A 74 -5.20 7.73 13.12
C PHE A 74 -6.27 7.28 14.10
N SER A 75 -6.24 6.01 14.49
CA SER A 75 -7.26 5.39 15.34
C SER A 75 -6.65 4.49 16.41
N SER A 76 -7.38 4.30 17.50
CA SER A 76 -7.02 3.38 18.58
C SER A 76 -7.51 1.94 18.39
N ASN A 77 -8.40 1.70 17.42
CA ASN A 77 -9.00 0.38 17.20
C ASN A 77 -9.56 0.17 15.77
N ALA A 78 -9.13 0.98 14.80
CA ALA A 78 -9.59 0.84 13.42
C ALA A 78 -9.42 -0.60 12.88
N SER A 79 -8.33 -1.30 13.22
CA SER A 79 -8.11 -2.67 12.76
C SER A 79 -9.14 -3.68 13.26
N ASP A 80 -9.85 -3.41 14.37
CA ASP A 80 -10.88 -4.29 14.91
C ASP A 80 -12.23 -4.16 14.18
N SER A 81 -12.35 -3.20 13.25
CA SER A 81 -13.60 -2.91 12.50
C SER A 81 -13.53 -3.26 11.01
N VAL A 82 -12.41 -3.84 10.56
CA VAL A 82 -12.17 -4.17 9.15
C VAL A 82 -12.16 -5.70 8.99
N ASP A 83 -13.33 -6.31 9.13
CA ASP A 83 -13.50 -7.76 9.13
C ASP A 83 -13.19 -8.43 7.77
N ALA A 84 -13.28 -7.68 6.67
CA ALA A 84 -13.05 -8.17 5.31
C ALA A 84 -11.65 -7.86 4.76
N ALA A 85 -10.72 -7.36 5.60
CA ALA A 85 -9.37 -7.06 5.16
C ALA A 85 -8.55 -8.33 4.91
N ILE A 86 -7.75 -8.28 3.86
CA ILE A 86 -6.67 -9.22 3.62
C ILE A 86 -5.51 -8.83 4.52
N TRP A 87 -5.21 -9.64 5.53
CA TRP A 87 -4.17 -9.35 6.51
C TRP A 87 -2.85 -10.03 6.16
N MET A 88 -1.81 -9.23 6.01
CA MET A 88 -0.43 -9.66 5.80
C MET A 88 0.38 -9.38 7.07
N SER A 89 1.15 -10.37 7.50
CA SER A 89 2.06 -10.27 8.64
C SER A 89 3.35 -9.49 8.30
N SER A 90 4.13 -9.17 9.34
CA SER A 90 5.55 -8.79 9.23
C SER A 90 5.92 -7.41 8.64
N VAL A 91 5.05 -6.40 8.74
CA VAL A 91 5.32 -5.02 8.26
C VAL A 91 6.65 -4.47 8.82
N PRO A 92 7.54 -3.88 8.00
CA PRO A 92 7.34 -3.44 6.61
C PRO A 92 7.66 -4.48 5.53
N HIS A 93 7.91 -5.74 5.91
CA HIS A 93 8.19 -6.82 4.96
C HIS A 93 6.90 -7.61 4.72
N ILE A 94 6.66 -7.97 3.46
CA ILE A 94 5.50 -8.78 3.07
C ILE A 94 6.05 -10.05 2.46
N ASP A 95 5.60 -11.18 2.97
CA ASP A 95 5.92 -12.47 2.40
C ASP A 95 5.17 -12.63 1.07
N VAL A 96 5.96 -12.65 -0.01
CA VAL A 96 5.47 -12.80 -1.37
C VAL A 96 6.02 -14.11 -1.88
N GLU A 97 5.13 -15.00 -2.30
CA GLU A 97 5.46 -16.32 -2.84
C GLU A 97 5.85 -16.21 -4.32
N HIS A 98 5.11 -15.41 -5.08
CA HIS A 98 5.36 -15.21 -6.50
C HIS A 98 4.95 -13.83 -6.98
N VAL A 99 5.58 -13.38 -8.06
CA VAL A 99 5.23 -12.15 -8.78
C VAL A 99 4.97 -12.48 -10.24
N GLY A 100 3.91 -11.90 -10.80
CA GLY A 100 3.51 -12.17 -12.16
C GLY A 100 2.80 -11.02 -12.85
N ILE A 101 2.54 -11.26 -14.13
CA ILE A 101 1.82 -10.39 -15.05
C ILE A 101 0.70 -11.20 -15.69
N ARG A 102 -0.51 -10.63 -15.70
CA ARG A 102 -1.71 -11.31 -16.19
C ARG A 102 -2.43 -10.52 -17.28
N LYS A 103 -2.60 -11.13 -18.46
CA LYS A 103 -3.48 -10.66 -19.54
C LYS A 103 -3.96 -11.82 -20.41
N GLY A 104 -5.09 -12.42 -20.07
CA GLY A 104 -5.62 -13.62 -20.73
C GLY A 104 -4.88 -14.91 -20.38
N GLY A 105 -3.58 -14.82 -20.06
CA GLY A 105 -2.77 -15.83 -19.35
C GLY A 105 -1.87 -15.14 -18.33
N MET A 106 -1.23 -15.94 -17.47
CA MET A 106 -0.32 -15.44 -16.43
C MET A 106 1.11 -15.91 -16.70
N ILE A 107 2.05 -14.97 -16.63
CA ILE A 107 3.48 -15.24 -16.56
C ILE A 107 3.91 -14.86 -15.15
N SER A 108 4.38 -15.83 -14.38
CA SER A 108 4.82 -15.61 -13.00
C SER A 108 6.17 -16.25 -12.75
N MET A 109 6.84 -15.76 -11.71
CA MET A 109 8.05 -16.35 -11.18
C MET A 109 7.96 -16.41 -9.66
N PRO A 110 8.53 -17.45 -9.03
CA PRO A 110 8.64 -17.49 -7.59
C PRO A 110 9.55 -16.36 -7.11
N THR A 111 9.24 -15.82 -5.93
CA THR A 111 10.10 -14.84 -5.27
C THR A 111 10.89 -15.50 -4.16
N SER A 112 12.21 -15.36 -4.22
CA SER A 112 13.12 -15.86 -3.17
C SER A 112 13.28 -14.89 -2.01
N SER A 113 12.53 -13.79 -1.98
CA SER A 113 12.70 -12.71 -1.00
C SER A 113 11.37 -12.04 -0.68
N THR A 114 11.23 -11.59 0.56
CA THR A 114 10.15 -10.71 1.02
C THR A 114 10.09 -9.42 0.21
N ALA A 115 8.90 -8.97 -0.15
CA ALA A 115 8.71 -7.61 -0.65
C ALA A 115 8.80 -6.59 0.48
N ILE A 116 9.14 -5.35 0.15
CA ILE A 116 9.15 -4.23 1.12
C ILE A 116 7.97 -3.30 0.81
N LEU A 117 7.23 -2.93 1.85
CA LEU A 117 6.25 -1.86 1.80
C LEU A 117 6.96 -0.50 1.79
N ALA A 118 7.00 0.17 0.64
CA ALA A 118 7.77 1.38 0.40
C ALA A 118 6.86 2.59 0.14
N LEU A 119 6.00 2.93 1.11
CA LEU A 119 4.93 3.94 0.95
C LEU A 119 5.44 5.36 0.64
N ASP A 120 6.73 5.65 0.80
CA ASP A 120 7.38 6.89 0.38
C ASP A 120 7.73 6.94 -1.12
N SER A 121 7.68 5.80 -1.80
CA SER A 121 7.94 5.64 -3.23
C SER A 121 6.62 5.58 -4.02
N PRO A 122 6.55 6.25 -5.17
CA PRO A 122 5.43 6.08 -6.10
C PRO A 122 5.52 4.77 -6.88
N TYR A 123 6.60 4.01 -6.77
CA TYR A 123 6.89 2.93 -7.70
C TYR A 123 6.62 1.55 -7.11
N VAL A 124 6.06 0.67 -7.95
CA VAL A 124 6.10 -0.77 -7.76
C VAL A 124 7.41 -1.29 -8.36
N ALA A 125 8.35 -1.74 -7.53
CA ALA A 125 9.60 -2.33 -8.01
C ALA A 125 9.38 -3.83 -8.27
N LEU A 126 9.66 -4.26 -9.49
CA LEU A 126 9.42 -5.61 -10.00
C LEU A 126 10.73 -6.32 -10.32
N PRO A 127 10.79 -7.67 -10.25
CA PRO A 127 11.91 -8.42 -10.80
C PRO A 127 12.13 -8.07 -12.27
N ASP A 128 13.38 -8.08 -12.74
CA ASP A 128 13.75 -7.60 -14.07
C ASP A 128 13.01 -8.36 -15.19
N GLU A 129 12.81 -9.66 -15.02
CA GLU A 129 12.09 -10.51 -15.97
C GLU A 129 10.64 -10.06 -16.12
N ILE A 130 9.96 -9.82 -15.00
CA ILE A 130 8.58 -9.34 -14.97
C ILE A 130 8.51 -7.91 -15.50
N PHE A 131 9.43 -7.03 -15.10
CA PHE A 131 9.49 -5.66 -15.57
C PHE A 131 9.69 -5.59 -17.09
N ASN A 132 10.57 -6.41 -17.67
CA ASN A 132 10.78 -6.47 -19.11
C ASN A 132 9.54 -6.93 -19.88
N VAL A 133 8.78 -7.89 -19.34
CA VAL A 133 7.49 -8.29 -19.91
C VAL A 133 6.49 -7.13 -19.86
N LEU A 134 6.45 -6.36 -18.75
CA LEU A 134 5.61 -5.17 -18.64
C LEU A 134 5.99 -4.12 -19.69
N LEU A 135 7.28 -3.83 -19.87
CA LEU A 135 7.78 -2.88 -20.86
C LEU A 135 7.36 -3.28 -22.29
N GLN A 136 7.50 -4.56 -22.61
CA GLN A 136 7.06 -5.09 -23.91
C GLN A 136 5.54 -4.97 -24.08
N ALA A 137 4.76 -5.32 -23.06
CA ALA A 137 3.29 -5.26 -23.10
C ALA A 137 2.73 -3.83 -23.15
N THR A 138 3.51 -2.85 -22.70
CA THR A 138 3.14 -1.43 -22.67
C THR A 138 3.79 -0.62 -23.80
N GLU A 139 4.50 -1.30 -24.70
CA GLU A 139 5.18 -0.71 -25.87
C GLU A 139 6.12 0.47 -25.49
N THR A 140 6.73 0.42 -24.30
CA THR A 140 7.65 1.46 -23.83
C THR A 140 9.05 0.92 -23.61
N SER A 141 10.05 1.69 -24.01
CA SER A 141 11.47 1.26 -23.96
C SER A 141 12.41 2.35 -23.46
N SER A 142 11.90 3.54 -23.09
CA SER A 142 12.76 4.64 -22.67
C SER A 142 12.99 4.58 -21.15
N GLU A 143 14.23 4.30 -20.76
CA GLU A 143 14.69 4.23 -19.36
C GLU A 143 14.44 5.50 -18.53
N ARG A 144 14.24 6.65 -19.20
CA ARG A 144 14.19 7.94 -18.51
C ARG A 144 12.82 8.28 -17.95
N ASN A 145 11.72 7.97 -18.66
CA ASN A 145 10.39 8.42 -18.25
C ASN A 145 9.28 7.35 -18.34
N TYR A 146 9.57 6.13 -18.86
CA TYR A 146 8.60 5.04 -19.03
C TYR A 146 7.17 5.51 -19.40
N VAL A 147 7.10 6.38 -20.42
CA VAL A 147 5.85 6.97 -20.90
C VAL A 147 5.10 5.96 -21.75
N VAL A 148 3.79 5.91 -21.60
CA VAL A 148 2.90 4.97 -22.28
C VAL A 148 1.72 5.71 -22.91
N ASP A 149 1.06 5.09 -23.89
CA ASP A 149 -0.17 5.62 -24.47
C ASP A 149 -1.35 5.42 -23.51
N CYS A 150 -1.94 6.53 -23.05
CA CYS A 150 -3.12 6.52 -22.18
C CYS A 150 -4.30 5.76 -22.80
N GLY A 151 -4.45 5.79 -24.13
CA GLY A 151 -5.54 5.12 -24.86
C GLY A 151 -5.45 3.59 -24.84
N LEU A 152 -4.29 3.05 -24.47
CA LEU A 152 -4.03 1.60 -24.44
C LEU A 152 -4.13 0.98 -23.05
N LEU A 153 -4.56 1.75 -22.03
CA LEU A 153 -4.63 1.30 -20.64
C LEU A 153 -5.43 -0.02 -20.47
N SER A 154 -6.53 -0.17 -21.22
CA SER A 154 -7.36 -1.37 -21.22
C SER A 154 -6.65 -2.63 -21.76
N ARG A 155 -5.53 -2.47 -22.48
CA ARG A 155 -4.72 -3.57 -23.03
C ARG A 155 -3.55 -3.95 -22.12
N PHE A 156 -3.16 -3.07 -21.20
CA PHE A 156 -2.07 -3.37 -20.30
C PHE A 156 -2.44 -4.53 -19.34
N PRO A 157 -1.45 -5.30 -18.89
CA PRO A 157 -1.68 -6.45 -18.01
C PRO A 157 -1.86 -6.04 -16.55
N ASP A 158 -2.46 -6.91 -15.74
CA ASP A 158 -2.41 -6.72 -14.28
C ASP A 158 -1.05 -7.19 -13.75
N LEU A 159 -0.54 -6.54 -12.70
CA LEU A 159 0.54 -7.09 -11.88
C LEU A 159 -0.10 -7.93 -10.77
N VAL A 160 0.43 -9.11 -10.53
CA VAL A 160 -0.11 -10.07 -9.55
C VAL A 160 0.99 -10.43 -8.57
N PHE A 161 0.69 -10.35 -7.28
CA PHE A 161 1.56 -10.74 -6.18
C PHE A 161 0.84 -11.81 -5.37
N GLY A 162 1.38 -13.02 -5.32
CA GLY A 162 0.92 -14.04 -4.37
C GLY A 162 1.46 -13.69 -3.00
N VAL A 163 0.59 -13.26 -2.09
CA VAL A 163 0.93 -12.87 -0.72
C VAL A 163 0.49 -13.95 0.25
N ASP A 164 1.32 -14.18 1.25
CA ASP A 164 0.98 -14.98 2.42
C ASP A 164 0.03 -14.18 3.31
N VAL A 165 -1.09 -14.79 3.72
CA VAL A 165 -2.12 -14.13 4.54
C VAL A 165 -2.29 -14.85 5.86
N ASP A 166 -2.40 -14.06 6.93
CA ASP A 166 -2.70 -14.60 8.25
C ASP A 166 -4.19 -14.92 8.33
N GLU A 167 -4.56 -16.19 8.20
CA GLU A 167 -5.90 -16.62 8.58
C GLU A 167 -6.01 -16.62 10.11
N ALA A 168 -6.73 -15.63 10.63
CA ALA A 168 -7.03 -15.54 12.04
C ALA A 168 -8.06 -16.61 12.44
N GLY A 169 -7.63 -17.85 12.69
CA GLY A 169 -8.41 -18.80 13.49
C GLY A 169 -8.50 -20.25 13.03
N GLU A 170 -7.80 -20.68 11.98
CA GLU A 170 -7.77 -22.09 11.60
C GLU A 170 -6.40 -22.70 11.96
N GLU A 171 -6.40 -23.64 12.89
CA GLU A 171 -5.22 -24.38 13.38
C GLU A 171 -4.72 -25.45 12.36
N ASP A 172 -5.17 -25.40 11.11
CA ASP A 172 -4.77 -26.33 10.06
C ASP A 172 -3.68 -25.67 9.18
N GLU A 173 -2.53 -26.35 9.09
CA GLU A 173 -1.21 -25.89 8.68
C GLU A 173 -1.03 -25.54 7.19
N ASP A 174 -2.08 -25.14 6.48
CA ASP A 174 -2.02 -24.76 5.06
C ASP A 174 -2.02 -23.23 4.91
N ILE A 175 -0.85 -22.67 4.60
CA ILE A 175 -0.71 -21.25 4.22
C ILE A 175 -1.55 -21.01 2.94
N GLU A 176 -2.66 -20.27 3.06
CA GLU A 176 -3.43 -19.86 1.88
C GLU A 176 -2.70 -18.70 1.19
N VAL A 177 -2.34 -18.90 -0.09
CA VAL A 177 -1.75 -17.82 -0.89
C VAL A 177 -2.87 -17.03 -1.55
N GLN A 178 -2.98 -15.75 -1.20
CA GLN A 178 -3.95 -14.86 -1.83
C GLN A 178 -3.28 -13.97 -2.89
N GLU A 179 -4.00 -13.68 -3.97
CA GLU A 179 -3.51 -12.77 -5.00
C GLU A 179 -3.82 -11.31 -4.66
N MET A 180 -2.79 -10.50 -4.43
CA MET A 180 -2.89 -9.06 -4.52
C MET A 180 -2.69 -8.62 -5.98
N VAL A 181 -3.75 -8.04 -6.56
CA VAL A 181 -3.76 -7.57 -7.95
C VAL A 181 -3.61 -6.05 -8.00
N VAL A 182 -2.61 -5.58 -8.77
CA VAL A 182 -2.39 -4.16 -9.10
C VAL A 182 -2.74 -3.92 -10.56
N THR A 183 -3.81 -3.18 -10.81
CA THR A 183 -4.33 -2.95 -12.16
C THR A 183 -3.60 -1.81 -12.88
N PRO A 184 -3.73 -1.71 -14.23
CA PRO A 184 -3.17 -0.60 -14.98
C PRO A 184 -3.53 0.78 -14.46
N GLN A 185 -4.76 0.99 -13.98
CA GLN A 185 -5.20 2.28 -13.43
C GLN A 185 -4.38 2.69 -12.19
N GLN A 186 -3.82 1.72 -11.48
CA GLN A 186 -3.04 1.94 -10.27
C GLN A 186 -1.57 2.24 -10.62
N TYR A 187 -0.95 1.44 -11.49
CA TYR A 187 0.46 1.62 -11.84
C TYR A 187 0.70 2.54 -13.05
N VAL A 188 -0.34 3.11 -13.68
CA VAL A 188 -0.21 4.20 -14.67
C VAL A 188 -0.78 5.48 -14.08
N LEU A 189 -0.04 6.58 -14.20
CA LEU A 189 -0.47 7.89 -13.75
C LEU A 189 -0.42 8.90 -14.90
N GLU A 190 -1.54 9.57 -15.15
CA GLU A 190 -1.63 10.69 -16.06
C GLU A 190 -1.34 11.99 -15.30
N VAL A 191 -0.33 12.73 -15.75
CA VAL A 191 -0.01 14.07 -15.26
C VAL A 191 0.14 14.98 -16.48
N GLU A 192 -0.63 16.07 -16.50
CA GLU A 192 -0.58 17.07 -17.59
C GLU A 192 -0.76 16.45 -19.01
N GLY A 193 -1.60 15.41 -19.12
CA GLY A 193 -1.87 14.71 -20.38
C GLY A 193 -0.83 13.67 -20.77
N GLN A 194 0.14 13.37 -19.91
CA GLN A 194 1.15 12.34 -20.13
C GLN A 194 0.98 11.17 -19.16
N CYS A 195 0.78 9.96 -19.69
CA CYS A 195 0.74 8.74 -18.89
C CYS A 195 2.13 8.15 -18.66
N SER A 196 2.51 8.01 -17.40
CA SER A 196 3.80 7.43 -17.00
C SER A 196 3.59 6.14 -16.20
N LEU A 197 4.44 5.15 -16.44
CA LEU A 197 4.46 3.95 -15.60
C LEU A 197 5.05 4.26 -14.23
N LEU A 198 4.32 3.84 -13.20
CA LEU A 198 4.73 3.78 -11.81
C LEU A 198 5.26 2.38 -11.44
N ALA A 199 5.91 1.72 -12.39
CA ALA A 199 6.64 0.47 -12.16
C ALA A 199 8.12 0.67 -12.49
N ARG A 200 9.02 0.02 -11.75
CA ARG A 200 10.47 0.09 -11.96
C ARG A 200 11.08 -1.31 -11.87
N SER A 201 12.21 -1.50 -12.54
CA SER A 201 13.07 -2.66 -12.28
C SER A 201 13.62 -2.56 -10.85
N ALA A 202 13.57 -3.67 -10.14
CA ALA A 202 14.24 -3.83 -8.84
C ALA A 202 15.75 -4.06 -9.02
N GLY A 203 16.21 -4.44 -10.22
CA GLY A 203 17.58 -4.85 -10.49
C GLY A 203 17.94 -6.07 -9.63
N SER A 204 19.10 -6.02 -8.97
CA SER A 204 19.48 -7.01 -7.96
C SER A 204 18.82 -6.78 -6.58
N GLY A 205 17.87 -5.85 -6.50
CA GLY A 205 17.16 -5.46 -5.29
C GLY A 205 15.96 -6.37 -4.98
N ARG A 206 15.16 -5.94 -4.00
CA ARG A 206 13.92 -6.62 -3.61
C ARG A 206 12.72 -6.01 -4.32
N VAL A 207 11.67 -6.81 -4.45
CA VAL A 207 10.33 -6.31 -4.79
C VAL A 207 9.93 -5.24 -3.78
N ALA A 208 9.38 -4.14 -4.26
CA ALA A 208 8.91 -3.06 -3.41
C ALA A 208 7.52 -2.61 -3.84
N MET A 209 6.62 -2.48 -2.88
CA MET A 209 5.25 -2.01 -3.09
C MET A 209 5.16 -0.56 -2.64
N GLY A 210 5.33 0.36 -3.60
CA GLY A 210 5.06 1.77 -3.40
C GLY A 210 3.57 2.08 -3.28
N TRP A 211 3.23 3.35 -3.01
CA TRP A 211 1.84 3.76 -2.86
C TRP A 211 1.00 3.51 -4.12
N ALA A 212 1.62 3.44 -5.30
CA ALA A 212 0.94 3.09 -6.54
C ALA A 212 0.22 1.74 -6.49
N ALA A 213 0.76 0.75 -5.76
CA ALA A 213 0.13 -0.56 -5.61
C ALA A 213 -1.25 -0.49 -4.91
N PHE A 214 -1.49 0.58 -4.14
CA PHE A 214 -2.64 0.73 -3.26
C PHE A 214 -3.60 1.84 -3.68
N ARG A 215 -3.32 2.55 -4.78
CA ARG A 215 -4.24 3.58 -5.31
C ARG A 215 -5.63 3.00 -5.57
N GLY A 216 -6.67 3.76 -5.23
CA GLY A 216 -8.06 3.33 -5.34
C GLY A 216 -8.49 2.28 -4.31
N LYS A 217 -7.64 1.96 -3.32
CA LYS A 217 -7.91 1.03 -2.24
C LYS A 217 -7.69 1.69 -0.88
N LYS A 218 -8.25 1.10 0.17
CA LYS A 218 -7.93 1.48 1.55
C LYS A 218 -7.00 0.42 2.12
N PHE A 219 -6.08 0.87 2.95
CA PHE A 219 -5.26 -0.05 3.71
C PHE A 219 -5.09 0.41 5.14
N VAL A 220 -4.84 -0.53 6.03
CA VAL A 220 -4.65 -0.30 7.45
C VAL A 220 -3.28 -0.81 7.88
N LEU A 221 -2.56 0.02 8.63
CA LEU A 221 -1.35 -0.34 9.36
C LEU A 221 -1.76 -0.59 10.81
N ASP A 222 -1.83 -1.85 11.24
CA ASP A 222 -2.08 -2.23 12.62
C ASP A 222 -0.74 -2.28 13.36
N LEU A 223 -0.41 -1.18 14.02
CA LEU A 223 0.84 -1.00 14.73
C LEU A 223 0.93 -1.85 16.00
N GLY A 224 -0.22 -2.14 16.61
CA GLY A 224 -0.29 -2.97 17.80
C GLY A 224 0.06 -4.43 17.53
N ARG A 225 -0.34 -4.94 16.35
CA ARG A 225 -0.09 -6.33 15.93
C ARG A 225 1.00 -6.47 14.87
N GLY A 226 1.54 -5.38 14.34
CA GLY A 226 2.63 -5.41 13.35
C GLY A 226 2.21 -5.93 11.97
N ARG A 227 0.95 -5.71 11.57
CA ARG A 227 0.35 -6.28 10.35
C ARG A 227 -0.25 -5.21 9.43
N PHE A 228 -0.40 -5.55 8.16
CA PHE A 228 -0.96 -4.71 7.10
C PHE A 228 -2.27 -5.32 6.59
N GLY A 229 -3.33 -4.53 6.50
CA GLY A 229 -4.63 -4.97 5.99
C GLY A 229 -5.03 -4.23 4.72
N LEU A 230 -5.55 -4.92 3.71
CA LEU A 230 -6.06 -4.31 2.46
C LEU A 230 -7.58 -4.52 2.32
N PHE A 231 -8.35 -3.46 2.01
CA PHE A 231 -9.83 -3.51 1.88
C PHE A 231 -10.43 -2.41 0.98
#